data_AF-A0A3B9RVJ2-F1
#
_entry.id   AF-A0A3B9RVJ2-F1
#
_cell.length_a   1.000
_cell.length_b   1.000
_cell.length_c   1.000
_cell.angle_alpha   90.00
_cell.angle_beta   90.00
_cell.angle_gamma   90.00
#
_symmetry.space_group_name_H-M   'P 1'
#
loop_
_entity.id
_entity.type
_entity.pdbx_description
1 polymer ?
#
loop_
_entity_poly.entity_id
_entity_poly.type
_entity_poly.pdbx_seq_one_letter_code
_entity_poly.pdbx_strand_id
1 'polypeptide(L)' 'SYVLDQSRIKDLRTNVETSNTQAVLDGDLNQFIKASLKAGVAGL' A
#
# COMPACT_ATOMS: atom_id res chain seq x y z
N SER A 1 9.51 -26.63 5.31
CA SER A 1 9.41 -25.21 5.72
C SER A 1 8.03 -24.73 5.30
N TYR A 2 7.10 -24.58 6.24
CA TYR A 2 5.79 -23.99 5.94
C TYR A 2 5.92 -22.48 6.14
N VAL A 3 6.23 -21.76 5.07
CA VAL A 3 6.24 -20.30 5.11
C VAL A 3 4.81 -19.83 4.90
N LEU A 4 4.14 -19.51 6.02
CA LEU A 4 2.76 -19.03 6.08
C LEU A 4 2.64 -17.50 5.95
N ASP A 5 3.76 -16.77 5.88
CA ASP A 5 3.72 -15.32 5.83
C ASP A 5 3.62 -14.82 4.38
N GLN A 6 2.39 -14.51 3.96
CA GLN A 6 2.14 -13.68 2.77
C GLN A 6 2.33 -12.21 3.15
N SER A 7 3.57 -11.83 3.46
CA SER A 7 3.98 -10.44 3.72
C SER A 7 3.28 -9.50 2.74
N ARG A 8 2.35 -8.68 3.25
CA ARG A 8 1.58 -7.68 2.50
C ARG A 8 1.50 -6.39 3.29
N ILE A 9 1.56 -5.26 2.60
CA ILE A 9 1.29 -3.94 3.16
C ILE A 9 -0.02 -3.43 2.56
N LYS A 10 -0.96 -3.03 3.41
CA LYS A 10 -2.27 -2.51 3.03
C LYS A 10 -2.53 -1.15 3.68
N ASP A 11 -2.94 -0.18 2.88
CA ASP A 11 -3.46 1.10 3.36
C ASP A 11 -4.97 1.00 3.55
N LEU A 12 -5.44 1.09 4.80
CA LEU A 12 -6.86 0.96 5.15
C LEU A 12 -7.71 2.16 4.73
N ARG A 13 -7.10 3.32 4.44
CA ARG A 13 -7.82 4.52 4.01
C ARG A 13 -8.24 4.45 2.55
N THR A 14 -7.42 3.77 1.74
CA THR A 14 -7.56 3.70 0.28
C THR A 14 -7.81 2.28 -0.25
N ASN A 15 -7.70 1.27 0.61
CA ASN A 15 -7.71 -0.16 0.29
C ASN A 15 -6.61 -0.62 -0.69
N VAL A 16 -5.62 0.23 -1.00
CA VAL A 16 -4.46 -0.16 -1.82
C VAL A 16 -3.57 -1.10 -1.03
N GLU A 17 -3.15 -2.20 -1.66
CA GLU A 17 -2.25 -3.19 -1.06
C GLU A 17 -1.17 -3.65 -2.04
N THR A 18 -0.06 -4.12 -1.49
CA THR A 18 1.04 -4.74 -2.25
C THR A 18 1.64 -5.89 -1.47
N SER A 19 2.09 -6.92 -2.19
CA SER A 19 2.89 -8.03 -1.66
C SER A 19 4.40 -7.76 -1.74
N ASN A 20 4.83 -6.72 -2.46
CA ASN A 20 6.24 -6.33 -2.51
C ASN A 20 6.56 -5.41 -1.32
N THR A 21 6.67 -6.00 -0.13
CA THR A 21 6.91 -5.26 1.11
C THR A 21 8.28 -4.60 1.14
N GLN A 22 9.29 -5.22 0.53
CA GLN A 22 10.65 -4.68 0.48
C GLN A 22 10.70 -3.33 -0.25
N ALA A 23 10.06 -3.21 -1.41
CA ALA A 23 10.04 -1.94 -2.15
C ALA A 23 9.41 -0.79 -1.34
N VAL A 24 8.38 -1.09 -0.55
CA VAL A 24 7.75 -0.11 0.34
C VAL A 24 8.70 0.32 1.47
N LEU A 25 9.41 -0.64 2.07
CA LEU A 25 10.41 -0.37 3.10
C LEU A 25 11.63 0.37 2.53
N ASP A 26 11.95 0.18 1.25
CA ASP A 26 12.97 0.92 0.51
C ASP A 26 12.50 2.32 0.05
N GLY A 27 11.24 2.68 0.31
CA GLY A 27 10.69 4.02 0.10
C GLY A 27 9.74 4.18 -1.10
N ASP A 28 9.34 3.10 -1.78
CA ASP A 28 8.34 3.15 -2.86
C ASP A 28 6.91 3.34 -2.31
N LEU A 29 6.63 4.57 -1.87
CA LEU A 29 5.34 4.99 -1.31
C LEU A 29 4.42 5.64 -2.36
N ASN A 30 4.87 5.75 -3.60
CA ASN A 30 4.20 6.51 -4.65
C ASN A 30 2.74 6.05 -4.88
N GLN A 31 2.50 4.74 -4.84
CA GLN A 31 1.16 4.18 -5.03
C GLN A 31 0.19 4.61 -3.92
N PHE A 32 0.65 4.65 -2.67
CA PHE A 32 -0.17 4.98 -1.50
C PHE A 32 -0.44 6.49 -1.45
N ILE A 33 0.55 7.31 -1.80
CA ILE A 33 0.40 8.76 -1.86
C ILE A 33 -0.59 9.15 -2.96
N LYS A 34 -0.44 8.61 -4.18
CA LYS A 34 -1.38 8.88 -5.29
C LYS A 34 -2.80 8.44 -4.95
N ALA A 35 -2.95 7.27 -4.33
CA ALA A 35 -4.26 6.78 -3.89
C ALA A 35 -4.88 7.68 -2.82
N SER A 36 -4.08 8.13 -1.85
CA SER A 36 -4.53 9.05 -0.79
C SER A 36 -4.99 10.39 -1.36
N LEU A 37 -4.25 10.94 -2.32
CA LEU A 37 -4.61 12.19 -3.00
C LEU A 37 -5.90 12.04 -3.80
N LYS A 38 -6.07 10.94 -4.54
CA LYS A 38 -7.34 10.67 -5.24
C LYS A 38 -8.51 10.53 -4.28
N ALA A 39 -8.34 9.82 -3.17
CA ALA A 39 -9.38 9.66 -2.16
C ALA A 39 -9.76 10.98 -1.48
N GLY A 40 -8.78 11.85 -1.21
CA GLY A 40 -9.02 13.17 -0.61
C GLY A 40 -9.56 14.23 -1.58
N VAL A 41 -9.20 14.17 -2.87
CA VAL A 41 -9.68 15.11 -3.91
C VAL A 41 -11.05 14.71 -4.45
N ALA A 42 -11.40 13.42 -4.46
CA ALA A 42 -12.73 12.94 -4.86
C ALA A 42 -13.81 13.06 -3.76
N GLY A 43 -13.46 13.62 -2.59
CA GLY A 43 -14.35 13.80 -1.43
C GLY A 43 -15.13 15.12 -1.41
N LEU A 44 -15.30 15.81 -2.55
CA LEU A 44 -16.12 17.00 -2.72
C LEU A 44 -17.14 16.80 -3.85
#